data_AF-A0A6L9M2R4-F1
#
_entry.id   AF-A0A6L9M2R4-F1
#
_cell.length_a   1.000
_cell.length_b   1.000
_cell.length_c   1.000
_cell.angle_alpha   90.00
_cell.angle_beta   90.00
_cell.angle_gamma   90.00
#
_symmetry.space_group_name_H-M   'P 1'
#
loop_
_entity.id
_entity.type
_entity.pdbx_description
1 polymer ?
#
loop_
_entity_poly.entity_id
_entity_poly.type
_entity_poly.pdbx_seq_one_letter_code
_entity_poly.pdbx_strand_id
1 'polypeptide(L)'
;MKFIEITAKRDGFRRCGMRHSTKTSRHKANTFTPEDLEILKNEPQLIVVETNGEDETSEAEPKAEPKAEPKAEPKAEPKAEPKAEPKAEPKAEPKNKGKK
;
A
#
# COMPACT_ATOMS: atom_id res chain seq x y z
N MET A 1 -0.17 -0.47 -29.83
CA MET A 1 0.56 -0.83 -28.58
C MET A 1 -0.38 -0.67 -27.40
N LYS A 2 -0.37 -1.56 -26.40
CA LYS A 2 -1.29 -1.45 -25.26
C LYS A 2 -0.78 -0.45 -24.21
N PHE A 3 -1.64 0.45 -23.78
CA PHE A 3 -1.41 1.40 -22.69
C PHE A 3 -2.41 1.14 -21.57
N ILE A 4 -2.02 1.54 -20.36
CA ILE A 4 -2.89 1.55 -19.20
C ILE A 4 -2.86 2.93 -18.58
N GLU A 5 -4.03 3.40 -18.16
CA GLU A 5 -4.19 4.65 -17.46
C GLU A 5 -4.68 4.35 -16.05
N ILE A 6 -3.94 4.84 -15.06
CA ILE A 6 -4.21 4.59 -13.65
C ILE A 6 -4.58 5.91 -12.98
N THR A 7 -5.74 5.95 -12.35
CA THR A 7 -6.21 7.10 -11.56
C THR A 7 -6.55 6.63 -10.15
N ALA A 8 -6.00 7.27 -9.11
CA ALA A 8 -6.38 6.96 -7.73
C ALA A 8 -7.58 7.79 -7.29
N LYS A 9 -8.46 7.21 -6.48
CA LYS A 9 -9.53 7.95 -5.81
C LYS A 9 -9.01 8.83 -4.68
N ARG A 10 -7.84 8.48 -4.12
CA ARG A 10 -7.17 9.19 -3.02
C ARG A 10 -5.76 9.58 -3.45
N ASP A 11 -5.40 10.84 -3.23
CA ASP A 11 -4.04 11.31 -3.54
C ASP A 11 -2.99 10.65 -2.64
N GLY A 12 -1.85 10.29 -3.24
CA GLY A 12 -0.75 9.66 -2.54
C GLY A 12 -0.97 8.19 -2.20
N PHE A 13 -1.97 7.53 -2.78
CA PHE A 13 -2.18 6.09 -2.65
C PHE A 13 -0.97 5.32 -3.19
N ARG A 14 -0.54 4.25 -2.51
CA ARG A 14 0.65 3.49 -2.91
C ARG A 14 0.29 2.03 -3.14
N ARG A 15 0.58 1.53 -4.35
CA ARG A 15 0.46 0.12 -4.70
C ARG A 15 1.53 -0.30 -5.69
N CYS A 16 1.92 -1.58 -5.68
CA CYS A 16 2.96 -2.14 -6.55
C CYS A 16 4.26 -1.30 -6.56
N GLY A 17 4.65 -0.74 -5.41
CA GLY A 17 5.83 0.13 -5.27
C GLY A 17 5.71 1.53 -5.89
N MET A 18 4.59 1.84 -6.55
CA MET A 18 4.32 3.12 -7.20
C MET A 18 3.36 3.98 -6.39
N ARG A 19 3.57 5.30 -6.42
CA ARG A 19 2.61 6.28 -5.88
C ARG A 19 1.63 6.66 -6.97
N HIS A 20 0.36 6.41 -6.72
CA HIS A 20 -0.75 6.86 -7.54
C HIS A 20 -1.33 8.15 -6.96
N SER A 21 -1.78 9.01 -7.85
CA SER A 21 -2.41 10.29 -7.53
C SER A 21 -3.82 10.29 -8.10
N THR A 22 -4.62 11.28 -7.68
CA THR A 22 -5.90 11.59 -8.33
C THR A 22 -5.74 12.08 -9.77
N LYS A 23 -4.51 12.34 -10.20
CA LYS A 23 -4.16 12.59 -11.60
C LYS A 23 -3.96 11.29 -12.36
N THR A 24 -4.60 11.17 -13.52
CA THR A 24 -4.45 10.05 -14.44
C THR A 24 -3.01 9.91 -14.90
N SER A 25 -2.42 8.73 -14.67
CA SER A 25 -1.05 8.40 -15.06
C SER A 25 -1.08 7.34 -16.15
N ARG A 26 -0.53 7.68 -17.33
CA ARG A 26 -0.47 6.77 -18.48
C ARG A 26 0.85 6.01 -18.49
N HIS A 27 0.75 4.69 -18.57
CA HIS A 27 1.88 3.77 -18.64
C HIS A 27 1.70 2.78 -19.79
N LYS A 28 2.79 2.15 -20.23
CA LYS A 28 2.70 1.03 -21.19
C LYS A 28 2.18 -0.20 -20.44
N ALA A 29 1.32 -0.99 -21.07
CA ALA A 29 0.80 -2.21 -20.43
C ALA A 29 1.92 -3.19 -20.07
N ASN A 30 2.98 -3.24 -20.88
CA ASN A 30 4.15 -4.09 -20.63
C ASN A 30 5.02 -3.61 -19.45
N THR A 31 4.75 -2.44 -18.86
CA THR A 31 5.45 -1.96 -17.65
C THR A 31 5.01 -2.71 -16.39
N PHE A 32 3.84 -3.31 -16.41
CA PHE A 32 3.28 -4.05 -15.29
C PHE A 32 3.23 -5.54 -15.61
N THR A 33 3.47 -6.37 -14.59
CA THR A 33 3.26 -7.81 -14.71
C THR A 33 1.75 -8.10 -14.76
N PRO A 34 1.31 -9.25 -15.32
CA PRO A 34 -0.10 -9.63 -15.27
C PRO A 34 -0.64 -9.69 -13.82
N GLU A 35 0.18 -10.12 -12.86
CA GLU A 35 -0.18 -10.13 -11.44
C GLU A 35 -0.39 -8.70 -10.90
N ASP A 36 0.50 -7.76 -11.25
CA ASP A 36 0.32 -6.36 -10.87
C ASP A 36 -0.95 -5.76 -11.48
N LEU A 37 -1.26 -6.08 -12.72
CA LEU A 37 -2.48 -5.60 -13.38
C LEU A 37 -3.73 -6.12 -12.66
N GLU A 38 -3.74 -7.38 -12.24
CA GLU A 38 -4.84 -7.94 -11.45
C GLU A 38 -4.95 -7.26 -10.09
N ILE A 39 -3.84 -7.01 -9.40
CA ILE A 39 -3.83 -6.28 -8.13
C ILE A 39 -4.39 -4.86 -8.32
N LEU A 40 -3.95 -4.15 -9.36
CA LEU A 40 -4.40 -2.78 -9.65
C LEU A 40 -5.88 -2.73 -10.05
N LYS A 41 -6.38 -3.74 -10.80
CA LYS A 41 -7.80 -3.86 -11.18
C LYS A 41 -8.69 -4.23 -9.98
N ASN A 42 -8.18 -5.05 -9.06
CA ASN A 42 -8.89 -5.45 -7.85
C ASN A 42 -8.85 -4.40 -6.73
N GLU A 43 -8.08 -3.33 -6.89
CA GLU A 43 -7.94 -2.29 -5.89
C GLU A 43 -9.12 -1.29 -5.96
N PRO A 44 -10.03 -1.25 -4.97
CA PRO A 44 -11.20 -0.38 -5.00
C PRO A 44 -10.85 1.12 -4.99
N GLN A 45 -9.63 1.48 -4.57
CA GLN A 45 -9.13 2.86 -4.59
C GLN A 45 -8.48 3.27 -5.91
N LEU A 46 -8.30 2.35 -6.87
CA LEU A 46 -7.73 2.64 -8.18
C LEU A 46 -8.75 2.43 -9.29
N ILE A 47 -8.60 3.22 -10.34
CA ILE A 47 -9.36 3.11 -11.59
C ILE A 47 -8.32 2.84 -12.67
N VAL A 48 -8.38 1.66 -13.28
CA VAL A 48 -7.47 1.22 -14.33
C VAL A 48 -8.23 1.12 -15.64
N VAL A 49 -7.78 1.86 -16.65
CA VAL A 49 -8.33 1.83 -18.00
C VAL A 49 -7.27 1.26 -18.94
N GLU A 50 -7.59 0.17 -19.65
CA GLU A 50 -6.70 -0.43 -20.64
C GLU A 50 -7.10 0.04 -22.04
N THR A 51 -6.19 0.72 -22.73
CA THR A 51 -6.43 1.29 -24.07
C THR A 51 -5.48 0.65 -25.07
N ASN A 52 -6.02 0.06 -26.13
CA ASN A 52 -5.23 -0.49 -27.22
C ASN A 52 -4.87 0.67 -28.17
N GLY A 53 -3.68 1.24 -28.01
CA GLY A 53 -3.28 2.47 -28.69
C GLY A 53 -2.99 2.26 -30.17
N GLU A 54 -3.82 2.90 -31.00
CA GLU A 54 -3.47 3.38 -32.35
C GLU A 54 -3.29 4.91 -32.38
N ASP A 55 -3.63 5.64 -31.32
CA ASP A 55 -3.58 7.11 -31.33
C ASP A 55 -2.35 7.69 -30.62
N GLU A 56 -1.51 8.31 -31.46
CA GLU A 56 -0.65 9.43 -31.10
C GLU A 56 -1.47 10.56 -30.50
N THR A 57 -0.90 11.30 -29.55
CA THR A 57 -1.42 12.57 -29.02
C THR A 57 -2.83 12.52 -28.40
N SER A 58 -2.91 12.28 -27.09
CA SER A 58 -3.97 12.91 -26.32
C SER A 58 -3.42 13.34 -24.98
N GLU A 59 -3.24 14.65 -24.94
CA GLU A 59 -2.96 15.51 -23.81
C GLU A 59 -3.89 15.18 -22.64
N ALA A 60 -3.30 15.06 -21.45
CA ALA A 60 -4.01 14.79 -20.21
C ALA A 60 -4.90 15.99 -19.82
N GLU A 61 -6.13 16.03 -20.33
CA GLU A 61 -7.17 16.87 -19.72
C GLU A 61 -7.72 16.16 -18.46
N PRO A 62 -7.63 16.77 -17.27
CA PRO A 62 -8.07 16.15 -16.03
C PRO A 62 -9.58 16.31 -15.91
N LYS A 63 -10.36 15.31 -16.34
CA LYS A 63 -11.80 15.27 -16.05
C LYS A 63 -12.09 14.39 -14.85
N ALA A 64 -12.86 14.98 -13.94
CA ALA A 64 -13.61 14.41 -12.83
C ALA A 64 -12.86 14.30 -11.49
N GLU A 65 -13.02 15.35 -10.68
CA GLU A 65 -13.21 15.19 -9.23
C GLU A 65 -14.44 14.30 -8.98
N PRO A 66 -14.36 13.23 -8.17
CA PRO A 66 -15.50 12.83 -7.37
C PRO A 66 -15.26 13.31 -5.94
N LYS A 67 -16.00 14.35 -5.56
CA LYS A 67 -16.39 14.58 -4.17
C LYS A 67 -17.10 13.32 -3.67
N ALA A 68 -16.43 12.53 -2.84
CA ALA A 68 -17.10 11.62 -1.91
C ALA A 68 -16.15 11.32 -0.75
N GLU A 69 -16.51 11.87 0.40
CA GLU A 69 -15.84 11.79 1.70
C GLU A 69 -15.56 10.33 2.12
N PRO A 70 -14.38 10.00 2.66
CA PRO A 70 -14.24 8.75 3.40
C PRO A 70 -14.92 8.94 4.76
N LYS A 71 -16.18 8.52 4.87
CA LYS A 71 -16.81 8.35 6.18
C LYS A 71 -16.16 7.19 6.92
N ALA A 72 -15.72 7.52 8.14
CA ALA A 72 -15.55 6.67 9.31
C ALA A 72 -14.30 5.76 9.38
N GLU A 73 -13.28 6.35 10.01
CA GLU A 73 -12.55 5.84 11.19
C GLU A 73 -12.45 4.30 11.37
N PRO A 74 -11.24 3.71 11.35
CA PRO A 74 -11.06 2.40 11.95
C PRO A 74 -11.24 2.56 13.47
N LYS A 75 -12.38 2.07 13.97
CA LYS A 75 -12.66 1.90 15.40
C LYS A 75 -11.52 1.16 16.08
N ALA A 76 -10.89 1.88 17.01
CA ALA A 76 -10.53 1.46 18.35
C ALA A 76 -9.89 0.07 18.51
N GLU A 77 -8.60 0.11 18.86
CA GLU A 77 -7.87 -0.94 19.56
C GLU A 77 -8.71 -1.61 20.66
N PRO A 78 -8.90 -2.94 20.65
CA PRO A 78 -9.38 -3.62 21.81
C PRO A 78 -8.20 -4.15 22.62
N LYS A 79 -8.08 -3.54 23.81
CA LYS A 79 -7.92 -4.20 25.10
C LYS A 79 -6.60 -4.92 25.40
N ALA A 80 -5.84 -4.24 26.25
CA ALA A 80 -5.29 -4.75 27.50
C ALA A 80 -5.70 -6.18 27.89
N GLU A 81 -4.69 -7.01 28.20
CA GLU A 81 -4.75 -7.88 29.37
C GLU A 81 -3.47 -7.75 30.20
N PRO A 82 -3.60 -7.41 31.49
CA PRO A 82 -2.53 -7.51 32.48
C PRO A 82 -2.53 -8.93 33.07
N LYS A 83 -1.35 -9.47 33.40
CA LYS A 83 -1.14 -10.51 34.42
C LYS A 83 0.37 -10.69 34.57
N ALA A 84 0.93 -10.12 35.63
CA ALA A 84 1.07 -10.78 36.93
C ALA A 84 2.39 -11.58 36.98
N GLU A 85 3.26 -11.12 37.88
CA GLU A 85 4.49 -11.75 38.32
C GLU A 85 4.31 -13.25 38.60
N PRO A 86 5.39 -14.04 38.50
CA PRO A 86 5.88 -14.61 39.74
C PRO A 86 7.41 -14.66 39.85
N LYS A 87 7.87 -14.19 41.01
CA LYS A 87 8.74 -14.87 41.98
C LYS A 87 9.91 -15.74 41.48
N ALA A 88 11.07 -15.34 42.00
CA ALA A 88 12.04 -16.14 42.76
C ALA A 88 13.16 -16.88 42.00
N GLU A 89 14.38 -16.40 42.25
CA GLU A 89 15.56 -17.11 42.78
C GLU A 89 16.87 -16.66 42.06
N PRO A 90 17.73 -15.82 42.67
CA PRO A 90 19.12 -15.77 42.26
C PRO A 90 19.86 -16.95 42.91
N LYS A 91 20.05 -18.03 42.16
CA LYS A 91 20.95 -19.12 42.57
C LYS A 91 22.39 -18.62 42.56
N ALA A 92 23.04 -18.91 43.69
CA ALA A 92 24.41 -18.66 44.04
C ALA A 92 25.44 -19.18 43.00
N GLU A 93 26.54 -18.43 42.88
CA GLU A 93 27.97 -18.82 42.72
C GLU A 93 28.36 -19.99 41.77
N PRO A 94 29.46 -19.84 41.00
CA PRO A 94 30.77 -19.95 41.64
C PRO A 94 31.84 -18.97 41.17
N LYS A 95 32.63 -18.54 42.15
CA LYS A 95 34.00 -18.04 42.00
C LYS A 95 34.83 -19.06 41.22
N ASN A 96 35.37 -18.68 40.06
CA ASN A 96 36.52 -19.38 39.50
C ASN A 96 37.72 -18.43 39.47
N LYS A 97 38.62 -18.60 40.45
CA LYS A 97 39.96 -18.03 40.47
C LYS A 97 40.81 -18.76 39.41
N GLY A 98 40.89 -18.19 38.22
CA GLY A 98 41.78 -18.62 37.15
C GLY A 98 43.01 -17.70 37.06
N LYS A 99 44.09 -18.14 37.72
CA LYS A 99 45.49 -17.73 37.61
C LYS A 99 45.88 -16.77 36.46
N LYS A 100 46.45 -15.62 36.83
CA LYS A 100 47.78 -15.20 36.38
C LYS A 100 48.46 -14.39 37.47
#